data_AF-A0A1R3UFN6-F1
#
_entry.id   AF-A0A1R3UFN6-F1
#
_cell.length_a   1.000
_cell.length_b   1.000
_cell.length_c   1.000
_cell.angle_alpha   90.00
_cell.angle_beta   90.00
_cell.angle_gamma   90.00
#
_symmetry.space_group_name_H-M   'P 1'
#
loop_
_entity.id
_entity.type
_entity.pdbx_description
1 polymer ?
#
loop_
_entity_poly.entity_id
_entity_poly.type
_entity_poly.pdbx_seq_one_letter_code
_entity_poly.pdbx_strand_id
1 'polypeptide(L)'
;MTPPNKDTVHSIINTLGRGIWSSSETPAGLLVTLAGTGTDDVTAALQAAGYLVTEVRSDTVMVGGVDRLALLDAQIAALTAQRDALALDRVTAEMGPF
;
A
#
# COMPACT_ATOMS: atom_id res chain seq x y z
N MET A 1 4.76 2.32 -13.53
CA MET A 1 3.33 2.61 -13.25
C MET A 1 3.25 3.96 -12.57
N THR A 2 2.40 4.87 -13.05
CA THR A 2 2.17 6.17 -12.41
C THR A 2 1.35 5.94 -11.14
N PRO A 3 1.73 6.50 -9.98
CA PRO A 3 0.93 6.38 -8.77
C PRO A 3 -0.49 6.92 -8.99
N PRO A 4 -1.49 6.38 -8.29
CA PRO A 4 -2.87 6.82 -8.44
C PRO A 4 -2.98 8.31 -8.10
N ASN A 5 -3.53 9.11 -9.01
CA ASN A 5 -3.81 10.52 -8.73
C ASN A 5 -4.94 10.61 -7.68
N LYS A 6 -4.59 11.10 -6.49
CA LYS A 6 -5.50 11.27 -5.36
C LYS A 6 -6.76 12.06 -5.72
N ASP A 7 -6.62 13.13 -6.50
CA ASP A 7 -7.75 13.97 -6.88
C ASP A 7 -8.72 13.21 -7.79
N THR A 8 -8.20 12.36 -8.67
CA THR A 8 -9.02 11.51 -9.54
C THR A 8 -9.77 10.45 -8.72
N VAL A 9 -9.09 9.77 -7.79
CA VAL A 9 -9.73 8.79 -6.90
C VAL A 9 -10.83 9.44 -6.08
N HIS A 10 -10.56 10.60 -5.48
CA HIS A 10 -11.54 11.33 -4.70
C HIS A 10 -12.74 11.78 -5.55
N SER A 11 -12.49 12.25 -6.77
CA SER A 11 -13.55 12.66 -7.70
C SER A 11 -14.48 11.49 -8.06
N ILE A 12 -13.93 10.31 -8.35
CA ILE A 12 -14.71 9.10 -8.63
C ILE A 12 -15.60 8.74 -7.43
N ILE A 13 -15.04 8.72 -6.22
CA ILE A 13 -15.78 8.39 -5.00
C ILE A 13 -16.89 9.41 -4.72
N ASN A 14 -16.60 10.70 -4.86
CA ASN A 14 -17.60 11.76 -4.68
C ASN A 14 -18.71 11.71 -5.73
N THR A 15 -18.39 11.30 -6.98
CA THR A 15 -19.38 11.13 -8.06
C THR A 15 -20.39 10.03 -7.73
N LEU A 16 -19.99 9.01 -6.98
CA LEU A 16 -20.89 7.97 -6.47
C LEU A 16 -21.74 8.45 -5.27
N GLY A 17 -21.59 9.70 -4.84
CA GLY A 17 -22.24 10.23 -3.64
C GLY A 17 -21.69 9.64 -2.33
N ARG A 18 -20.51 9.00 -2.38
CA ARG A 18 -19.87 8.40 -1.21
C ARG A 18 -19.01 9.46 -0.51
N GLY A 19 -19.15 9.54 0.81
CA GLY A 19 -18.29 10.38 1.64
C GLY A 19 -16.94 9.71 1.90
N ILE A 20 -15.86 10.50 1.91
CA ILE A 20 -14.54 10.06 2.34
C ILE A 20 -14.36 10.51 3.78
N TRP A 21 -14.17 9.57 4.70
CA TRP A 21 -13.84 9.85 6.10
C TRP A 21 -12.37 10.25 6.24
N SER A 22 -11.48 9.48 5.60
CA SER A 22 -10.05 9.75 5.60
C SER A 22 -9.39 9.19 4.35
N SER A 23 -8.27 9.80 3.95
CA SER A 23 -7.39 9.29 2.92
C SER A 23 -5.94 9.48 3.33
N SER A 24 -5.08 8.53 2.98
CA SER A 24 -3.65 8.58 3.28
C SER A 24 -2.86 8.02 2.11
N GLU A 25 -1.88 8.79 1.65
CA GLU A 25 -0.91 8.30 0.67
C GLU A 25 0.10 7.40 1.38
N THR A 26 0.31 6.23 0.80
CA THR A 26 1.30 5.26 1.24
C THR A 26 2.27 5.01 0.09
N PRO A 27 3.48 4.47 0.36
CA PRO A 27 4.36 4.00 -0.71
C PRO A 27 3.68 2.99 -1.64
N ALA A 28 2.61 2.36 -1.13
CA ALA A 28 1.89 1.32 -1.81
C ALA A 28 0.73 1.79 -2.70
N GLY A 29 0.40 3.08 -2.68
CA GLY A 29 -0.81 3.64 -3.26
C GLY A 29 -1.60 4.48 -2.27
N LEU A 30 -2.87 4.73 -2.57
CA LEU A 30 -3.75 5.56 -1.76
C LEU A 30 -4.69 4.69 -0.93
N LEU A 31 -4.59 4.80 0.39
CA LEU A 31 -5.53 4.19 1.32
C LEU A 31 -6.71 5.15 1.54
N VAL A 32 -7.94 4.70 1.29
CA VAL A 32 -9.15 5.51 1.43
C VAL A 32 -10.15 4.80 2.34
N THR A 33 -10.59 5.51 3.39
CA THR A 33 -11.67 5.08 4.28
C THR A 33 -12.94 5.87 3.94
N LEU A 34 -14.01 5.15 3.63
CA LEU A 34 -15.32 5.73 3.32
C LEU A 34 -16.05 6.08 4.62
N ALA A 35 -16.90 7.11 4.56
CA ALA A 35 -17.72 7.56 5.70
C ALA A 35 -18.94 6.64 5.99
N GLY A 36 -19.08 5.54 5.26
CA GLY A 36 -20.17 4.57 5.43
C GLY A 36 -19.70 3.16 5.14
N THR A 37 -20.60 2.18 5.30
CA THR A 37 -20.28 0.76 5.10
C THR A 37 -20.37 0.36 3.63
N GLY A 38 -19.52 -0.59 3.25
CA GLY A 38 -19.54 -1.24 1.94
C GLY A 38 -18.70 -0.50 0.91
N THR A 39 -17.85 -1.25 0.23
CA THR A 39 -16.86 -0.74 -0.73
C THR A 39 -17.12 -1.23 -2.15
N ASP A 40 -18.15 -2.04 -2.39
CA ASP A 40 -18.36 -2.76 -3.67
C ASP A 40 -18.51 -1.84 -4.87
N ASP A 41 -19.35 -0.82 -4.76
CA ASP A 41 -19.60 0.18 -5.81
C ASP A 41 -18.37 1.05 -6.08
N VAL A 42 -17.69 1.50 -5.02
CA VAL A 42 -16.43 2.25 -5.11
C VAL A 42 -15.35 1.41 -5.76
N THR A 43 -15.23 0.14 -5.38
CA THR A 43 -14.26 -0.81 -5.93
C THR A 43 -14.53 -1.03 -7.41
N ALA A 44 -15.79 -1.30 -7.79
CA ALA A 44 -16.17 -1.49 -9.18
C ALA A 44 -15.89 -0.24 -10.03
N ALA A 45 -16.22 0.95 -9.54
CA ALA A 45 -15.98 2.19 -10.27
C ALA A 45 -14.49 2.51 -10.46
N LEU A 46 -13.69 2.31 -9.42
CA LEU A 46 -12.24 2.51 -9.47
C LEU A 46 -11.56 1.48 -10.38
N GLN A 47 -12.01 0.22 -10.35
CA GLN A 47 -11.54 -0.82 -11.29
C GLN A 47 -11.92 -0.49 -12.74
N ALA A 48 -13.15 0.00 -12.97
CA ALA A 48 -13.57 0.44 -14.30
C ALA A 48 -12.76 1.65 -14.81
N ALA A 49 -12.28 2.50 -13.91
CA ALA A 49 -11.34 3.58 -14.22
C ALA A 49 -9.88 3.11 -14.40
N GLY A 50 -9.62 1.80 -14.30
CA GLY A 50 -8.31 1.19 -14.52
C GLY A 50 -7.40 1.13 -13.30
N TYR A 51 -7.91 1.43 -12.10
CA TYR A 51 -7.14 1.30 -10.87
C TYR A 51 -7.15 -0.13 -10.35
N LEU A 52 -6.01 -0.56 -9.80
CA LEU A 52 -5.98 -1.74 -8.94
C LEU A 52 -6.54 -1.38 -7.58
N VAL A 53 -7.59 -2.08 -7.14
CA VAL A 53 -8.25 -1.84 -5.87
C VAL A 53 -8.22 -3.10 -5.04
N THR A 54 -7.83 -2.97 -3.77
CA THR A 54 -7.87 -4.06 -2.80
C THR A 54 -8.65 -3.60 -1.58
N GLU A 55 -9.68 -4.36 -1.20
CA GLU A 55 -10.37 -4.12 0.06
C GLU A 55 -9.44 -4.51 1.22
N VAL A 56 -9.22 -3.56 2.14
CA VAL A 56 -8.44 -3.78 3.36
C VAL A 56 -9.38 -4.06 4.54
N ARG A 57 -10.56 -3.44 4.53
CA ARG A 57 -11.65 -3.59 5.49
C ARG A 57 -12.98 -3.19 4.83
N SER A 58 -14.10 -3.54 5.43
CA SER A 58 -15.48 -3.30 4.93
C SER A 58 -15.83 -1.85 4.53
N ASP A 59 -15.04 -0.86 4.94
CA ASP A 59 -15.17 0.57 4.62
C ASP A 59 -13.89 1.18 4.04
N THR A 60 -12.83 0.37 3.87
CA THR A 60 -11.48 0.86 3.57
C THR A 60 -10.90 0.12 2.36
N VAL A 61 -10.50 0.89 1.35
CA VAL A 61 -9.87 0.37 0.12
C VAL A 61 -8.46 0.93 -0.06
N MET A 62 -7.56 0.09 -0.58
CA MET A 62 -6.28 0.51 -1.12
C MET A 62 -6.40 0.64 -2.63
N VAL A 63 -6.10 1.82 -3.16
CA VAL A 63 -6.17 2.17 -4.58
C VAL A 63 -4.76 2.32 -5.13
N GLY A 64 -4.48 1.72 -6.29
CA GLY A 64 -3.15 1.68 -6.90
C GLY A 64 -2.19 0.69 -6.24
N GLY A 65 -2.73 -0.36 -5.61
CA GLY A 65 -1.97 -1.33 -4.83
C GLY A 65 -0.71 -1.82 -5.56
N VAL A 66 0.40 -1.78 -4.83
CA VAL A 66 1.74 -2.26 -5.23
C VAL A 66 1.61 -3.53 -6.03
N ASP A 67 2.39 -3.63 -7.10
CA ASP A 67 2.75 -4.93 -7.62
C ASP A 67 3.20 -5.78 -6.43
N ARG A 68 2.42 -6.82 -6.11
CA ARG A 68 2.66 -7.64 -4.94
C ARG A 68 4.03 -8.32 -5.04
N LEU A 69 4.54 -8.52 -6.26
CA LEU A 69 5.92 -8.95 -6.48
C LEU A 69 6.91 -7.85 -6.07
N ALA A 70 6.74 -6.62 -6.52
CA ALA A 70 7.62 -5.51 -6.13
C ALA A 70 7.62 -5.24 -4.61
N LEU A 71 6.47 -5.40 -3.95
CA LEU A 71 6.38 -5.32 -2.48
C LEU A 71 7.17 -6.45 -1.81
N LEU A 72 7.01 -7.69 -2.29
CA LEU A 72 7.73 -8.85 -1.77
C LEU A 72 9.24 -8.72 -2.02
N ASP A 73 9.65 -8.22 -3.19
CA ASP A 73 11.05 -7.97 -3.53
C ASP A 73 11.69 -6.94 -2.59
N ALA A 74 10.97 -5.84 -2.28
CA ALA A 74 11.43 -4.85 -1.32
C ALA A 74 11.57 -5.43 0.11
N GLN A 75 10.64 -6.29 0.53
CA GLN A 75 10.70 -6.98 1.82
C GLN A 75 11.88 -7.96 1.88
N ILE A 76 12.13 -8.71 0.79
CA ILE A 76 13.29 -9.60 0.66
C ILE A 76 14.59 -8.81 0.77
N ALA A 77 14.70 -7.67 0.09
CA ALA A 77 15.88 -6.81 0.15
C ALA A 77 16.15 -6.31 1.58
N ALA A 78 15.10 -5.86 2.28
CA ALA A 78 15.21 -5.40 3.67
C ALA A 78 15.66 -6.52 4.63
N LEU A 79 15.06 -7.71 4.52
CA LEU A 79 15.44 -8.88 5.33
C LEU A 79 16.87 -9.35 5.01
N THR A 80 17.29 -9.26 3.75
CA THR A 80 18.66 -9.58 3.34
C THR A 80 19.65 -8.62 3.98
N ALA A 81 19.38 -7.32 3.98
CA ALA A 81 20.23 -6.33 4.64
C ALA A 81 20.33 -6.58 6.16
N GLN A 82 19.22 -6.95 6.82
CA GLN A 82 19.24 -7.31 8.24
C GLN A 82 20.06 -8.57 8.52
N ARG A 83 19.93 -9.60 7.68
CA ARG A 83 20.74 -10.81 7.78
C ARG A 83 22.22 -10.50 7.63
N ASP A 84 22.58 -9.66 6.66
CA ASP A 84 23.97 -9.32 6.39
C ASP A 84 24.57 -8.46 7.51
N ALA A 85 23.80 -7.54 8.09
CA ALA A 85 24.18 -6.82 9.31
C ALA A 85 24.40 -7.77 10.50
N LEU A 86 23.49 -8.72 10.72
CA LEU A 86 23.62 -9.71 11.81
C LEU A 86 24.82 -10.64 11.59
N ALA A 87 25.11 -11.01 10.33
CA ALA A 87 26.28 -11.80 9.99
C ALA A 87 27.57 -11.02 10.27
N LEU A 88 27.60 -9.72 9.95
CA LEU A 88 28.72 -8.84 10.28
C LEU A 88 28.91 -8.71 11.80
N ASP A 89 27.84 -8.51 12.56
CA ASP A 89 27.90 -8.44 14.02
C ASP A 89 28.46 -9.73 14.64
N ARG A 90 28.07 -10.89 14.11
CA ARG A 90 28.62 -12.20 14.55
C ARG A 90 30.12 -12.31 14.29
N VAL A 91 30.58 -11.95 13.09
CA VAL A 91 32.00 -11.96 12.76
C VAL A 91 32.77 -11.01 13.67
N THR A 92 32.24 -9.82 13.94
CA THR A 92 32.87 -8.82 14.80
C THR A 92 32.93 -9.29 16.26
N ALA A 93 31.91 -10.01 16.74
CA ALA A 93 31.88 -10.61 18.07
C ALA A 93 32.84 -11.82 18.22
N GLU A 94 33.01 -12.62 17.17
CA GLU A 94 33.92 -13.77 17.16
C GLU A 94 35.41 -13.37 17.05
N MET A 95 35.71 -12.20 16.47
CA MET A 95 37.09 -11.72 16.34
C MET A 95 37.70 -11.13 17.62
N GLY A 96 36.89 -10.80 18.64
CA GLY A 96 37.34 -10.34 19.98
C GLY A 96 38.13 -9.02 19.99
N PRO A 97 38.07 -8.20 21.07
CA PRO A 97 38.96 -7.06 21.20
C PRO A 97 40.38 -7.56 21.51
N PHE A 98 41.36 -7.14 20.70
CA PHE A 98 42.78 -7.21 21.08
C PHE A 98 43.08 -6.23 22.22
#